data_AF-A0A382HIT3-F1
#
_entry.id   AF-A0A382HIT3-F1
#
_cell.length_a   1.000
_cell.length_b   1.000
_cell.length_c   1.000
_cell.angle_alpha   90.00
_cell.angle_beta   90.00
_cell.angle_gamma   90.00
#
_symmetry.space_group_name_H-M   'P 1'
#
loop_
_entity.id
_entity.type
_entity.pdbx_description
1 polymer ?
#
loop_
_entity_poly.entity_id
_entity_poly.type
_entity_poly.pdbx_seq_one_letter_code
_entity_poly.pdbx_strand_id
1 'polypeptide(L)'
;MASYKVYGGTSASPTTLLTTITAGTATYADVDGYNMEAYTVTGLTNDTTYYYCISAVDSSGNESEKTVDLIVTPDNPTATAPSGSGTSADPYQIASLANLNWISENPDSFDDYFIQTADIDASSASDWYGGAGFYPIGAVSPYFSGTYDGDNYLITDLSINKPVGVYIGLFGVVQDNGFGGADIKNLGLVNVNVIAVIDYDPHVGGLFGYIYNSSIDNCYVTGNISSTEDGNTGLLAAVNNLGTVTNSYSSGTISAQDGKNVGGLIGHNYKGTIQNCFSTGSVIANNKVGGLVGVSYGDGTTFPLIENSYSRCDVTASTYENVGGFIGANGWNGGTINNCYSMGTVIFGNSGNWDQAGGFAGCNTPTDNTFINASFWDIDSSGQSTGIGYGSGDLTGNTTSQMKTLSTFTDAGWDFFGESTNGNDDFWAIDVNHNDGYPYLTSTINLAPVLATIEDQQIAEDSVLTI
;
A
#
# COMPACT_ATOMS: atom_id res chain seq x y z
N MET A 1 -1.33 34.64 11.35
CA MET A 1 -2.55 34.29 10.60
C MET A 1 -3.75 34.48 11.52
N ALA A 2 -4.88 35.01 11.05
CA ALA A 2 -6.09 35.19 11.87
C ALA A 2 -7.31 34.44 11.32
N SER A 3 -7.45 34.34 9.99
CA SER A 3 -8.54 33.59 9.36
C SER A 3 -8.24 33.27 7.90
N TYR A 4 -9.06 32.41 7.31
CA TYR A 4 -9.11 32.14 5.88
C TYR A 4 -10.47 32.53 5.33
N LYS A 5 -10.51 33.16 4.16
CA LYS A 5 -11.74 33.42 3.42
C LYS A 5 -11.88 32.42 2.29
N VAL A 6 -13.05 31.80 2.17
CA VAL A 6 -13.38 30.87 1.10
C VAL A 6 -14.35 31.53 0.14
N TYR A 7 -13.97 31.59 -1.14
CA TYR A 7 -14.78 32.13 -2.22
C TYR A 7 -15.26 30.99 -3.12
N GLY A 8 -16.44 31.13 -3.73
CA GLY A 8 -16.91 30.15 -4.70
C GLY A 8 -18.06 30.60 -5.58
N GLY A 9 -18.26 29.89 -6.69
CA GLY A 9 -19.33 30.15 -7.65
C GLY A 9 -19.25 29.22 -8.86
N THR A 10 -20.06 29.48 -9.89
CA THR A 10 -20.12 28.69 -11.13
C THR A 10 -19.30 29.30 -12.28
N SER A 11 -18.39 30.21 -11.95
CA SER A 11 -17.52 30.90 -12.91
C SER A 11 -16.11 31.03 -12.33
N ALA A 12 -15.11 30.96 -13.20
CA ALA A 12 -13.71 31.14 -12.83
C ALA A 12 -13.44 32.46 -12.09
N SER A 13 -12.43 32.46 -11.24
CA SER A 13 -12.03 33.56 -10.36
C SER A 13 -13.20 34.05 -9.49
N PRO A 14 -13.76 33.18 -8.63
CA PRO A 14 -14.96 33.50 -7.87
C PRO A 14 -14.71 34.67 -6.91
N THR A 15 -15.70 35.56 -6.80
CA THR A 15 -15.64 36.73 -5.90
C THR A 15 -16.66 36.68 -4.77
N THR A 16 -17.60 35.73 -4.82
CA THR A 16 -18.61 35.51 -3.77
C THR A 16 -17.95 34.84 -2.57
N LEU A 17 -17.90 35.55 -1.44
CA LEU A 17 -17.45 35.00 -0.17
C LEU A 17 -18.51 34.02 0.36
N LEU A 18 -18.12 32.75 0.54
CA LEU A 18 -18.97 31.72 1.12
C LEU A 18 -18.86 31.68 2.64
N THR A 19 -17.63 31.78 3.15
CA THR A 19 -17.37 31.78 4.60
C THR A 19 -16.02 32.40 4.94
N THR A 20 -15.83 32.72 6.23
CA THR A 20 -14.55 33.04 6.84
C THR A 20 -14.29 32.05 7.97
N ILE A 21 -13.24 31.24 7.85
CA ILE A 21 -12.81 30.25 8.85
C ILE A 21 -11.81 30.92 9.77
N THR A 22 -12.04 30.89 11.08
CA THR A 22 -11.10 31.50 12.03
C THR A 22 -9.93 30.55 12.27
N ALA A 23 -8.71 31.07 12.24
CA ALA A 23 -7.53 30.25 12.53
C ALA A 23 -7.60 29.72 13.97
N GLY A 24 -7.39 28.42 14.15
CA GLY A 24 -7.51 27.69 15.41
C GLY A 24 -8.92 27.21 15.77
N THR A 25 -9.93 27.36 14.90
CA THR A 25 -11.28 26.82 15.13
C THR A 25 -11.52 25.54 14.35
N ALA A 26 -10.71 24.51 14.62
CA ALA A 26 -10.85 23.23 13.94
C ALA A 26 -12.26 22.66 14.06
N THR A 27 -12.76 22.14 12.94
CA THR A 27 -14.11 21.58 12.79
C THR A 27 -14.09 20.07 12.58
N TYR A 28 -12.88 19.50 12.45
CA TYR A 28 -12.63 18.07 12.37
C TYR A 28 -11.57 17.69 13.40
N ALA A 29 -11.89 16.68 14.22
CA ALA A 29 -10.93 15.99 15.06
C ALA A 29 -10.74 14.59 14.47
N ASP A 30 -9.51 14.25 14.10
CA ASP A 30 -9.19 12.92 13.59
C ASP A 30 -9.05 11.89 14.75
N VAL A 31 -8.88 10.60 14.42
CA VAL A 31 -8.77 9.45 15.34
C VAL A 31 -7.67 9.66 16.41
N ASP A 32 -6.64 10.46 16.11
CA ASP A 32 -5.56 10.83 17.04
C ASP A 32 -5.70 12.24 17.69
N GLY A 33 -6.81 12.95 17.45
CA GLY A 33 -7.14 14.21 18.12
C GLY A 33 -6.53 15.48 17.52
N TYR A 34 -6.08 15.44 16.26
CA TYR A 34 -5.56 16.60 15.53
C TYR A 34 -6.65 17.43 14.85
N ASN A 35 -6.40 18.73 14.79
CA ASN A 35 -7.39 19.78 14.56
C ASN A 35 -7.24 20.36 13.14
N MET A 36 -8.14 20.01 12.22
CA MET A 36 -8.18 20.61 10.87
C MET A 36 -9.30 21.64 10.70
N GLU A 37 -9.01 22.70 9.96
CA GLU A 37 -9.95 23.75 9.56
C GLU A 37 -10.54 23.43 8.19
N ALA A 38 -11.73 22.85 8.17
CA ALA A 38 -12.43 22.49 6.93
C ALA A 38 -13.75 23.26 6.77
N TYR A 39 -14.14 23.51 5.52
CA TYR A 39 -15.45 24.05 5.17
C TYR A 39 -16.12 23.18 4.10
N THR A 40 -17.28 22.62 4.45
CA THR A 40 -18.10 21.83 3.52
C THR A 40 -19.12 22.73 2.83
N VAL A 41 -19.05 22.77 1.51
CA VAL A 41 -20.09 23.42 0.69
C VAL A 41 -21.21 22.40 0.46
N THR A 42 -22.44 22.74 0.85
CA THR A 42 -23.62 21.87 0.69
C THR A 42 -24.60 22.46 -0.32
N GLY A 43 -25.52 21.63 -0.82
CA GLY A 43 -26.55 22.08 -1.76
C GLY A 43 -26.06 22.35 -3.18
N LEU A 44 -24.96 21.69 -3.58
CA LEU A 44 -24.46 21.73 -4.95
C LEU A 44 -25.38 20.94 -5.88
N THR A 45 -25.40 21.33 -7.14
CA THR A 45 -26.10 20.61 -8.21
C THR A 45 -25.09 19.77 -8.96
N ASN A 46 -25.38 18.48 -9.12
CA ASN A 46 -24.51 17.60 -9.91
C ASN A 46 -24.41 18.08 -11.36
N ASP A 47 -23.32 17.71 -12.02
CA ASP A 47 -22.97 18.10 -13.40
C ASP A 47 -22.80 19.62 -13.60
N THR A 48 -22.80 20.39 -12.51
CA THR A 48 -22.50 21.83 -12.53
C THR A 48 -21.07 22.05 -12.08
N THR A 49 -20.26 22.69 -12.92
CA THR A 49 -18.88 23.06 -12.56
C THR A 49 -18.88 24.25 -11.59
N TYR A 50 -18.20 24.07 -10.47
CA TYR A 50 -17.95 25.08 -9.46
C TYR A 50 -16.46 25.41 -9.40
N TYR A 51 -16.18 26.67 -9.07
CA TYR A 51 -14.85 27.22 -8.90
C TYR A 51 -14.75 27.73 -7.47
N TYR A 52 -13.67 27.38 -6.77
CA TYR A 52 -13.38 27.83 -5.42
C TYR A 52 -11.96 28.38 -5.32
N CYS A 53 -11.76 29.38 -4.48
CA CYS A 53 -10.42 29.82 -4.12
C CYS A 53 -10.39 30.33 -2.69
N ILE A 54 -9.22 30.29 -2.07
CA ILE A 54 -9.03 30.74 -0.69
C ILE A 54 -8.03 31.90 -0.63
N SER A 55 -8.14 32.72 0.39
CA SER A 55 -7.14 33.74 0.73
C SER A 55 -6.93 33.78 2.25
N ALA A 56 -5.70 34.01 2.68
CA ALA A 56 -5.37 34.18 4.09
C ALA A 56 -5.60 35.63 4.55
N VAL A 57 -6.02 35.80 5.80
CA VAL A 57 -6.17 37.11 6.44
C VAL A 57 -5.31 37.16 7.70
N ASP A 58 -4.48 38.20 7.83
CA ASP A 58 -3.62 38.42 8.99
C ASP A 58 -4.38 39.05 10.18
N SER A 59 -3.71 39.16 11.34
CA SER A 59 -4.29 39.76 12.56
C SER A 59 -4.59 41.26 12.43
N SER A 60 -4.08 41.93 11.40
CA SER A 60 -4.35 43.33 11.08
C SER A 60 -5.48 43.49 10.06
N GLY A 61 -6.03 42.38 9.55
CA GLY A 61 -7.10 42.36 8.56
C GLY A 61 -6.62 42.44 7.10
N ASN A 62 -5.32 42.33 6.82
CA ASN A 62 -4.82 42.30 5.45
C ASN A 62 -5.10 40.92 4.82
N GLU A 63 -5.64 40.92 3.60
CA GLU A 63 -5.92 39.70 2.82
C GLU A 63 -4.82 39.45 1.79
N SER A 64 -4.38 38.19 1.66
CA SER A 64 -3.43 37.76 0.63
C SER A 64 -4.03 37.77 -0.77
N GLU A 65 -3.20 37.49 -1.79
CA GLU A 65 -3.72 37.02 -3.07
C GLU A 65 -4.52 35.72 -2.88
N LYS A 66 -5.50 35.50 -3.76
CA LYS A 66 -6.29 34.26 -3.80
C LYS A 66 -5.45 33.17 -4.44
N THR A 67 -5.68 31.93 -4.02
CA THR A 67 -5.13 30.75 -4.69
C THR A 67 -5.63 30.66 -6.14
N VAL A 68 -4.97 29.81 -6.93
CA VAL A 68 -5.57 29.30 -8.18
C VAL A 68 -6.93 28.66 -7.88
N ASP A 69 -7.81 28.67 -8.89
CA ASP A 69 -9.13 28.07 -8.76
C ASP A 69 -9.03 26.55 -8.57
N LEU A 70 -9.65 26.05 -7.52
CA LEU A 70 -10.06 24.66 -7.41
C LEU A 70 -11.34 24.50 -8.23
N ILE A 71 -11.29 23.67 -9.26
CA ILE A 71 -12.40 23.41 -10.18
C ILE A 71 -12.98 22.04 -9.85
N VAL A 72 -14.27 21.98 -9.52
CA VAL A 72 -14.95 20.74 -9.11
C VAL A 72 -16.28 20.65 -9.84
N THR A 73 -16.57 19.49 -10.42
CA THR A 73 -17.89 19.18 -10.99
C THR A 73 -18.45 18.00 -10.19
N PRO A 74 -19.30 18.24 -9.17
CA PRO A 74 -19.87 17.16 -8.40
C PRO A 74 -20.71 16.25 -9.28
N ASP A 75 -20.65 14.96 -9.03
CA ASP A 75 -21.53 13.95 -9.60
C ASP A 75 -22.11 13.08 -8.48
N ASN A 76 -22.94 12.11 -8.85
CA ASN A 76 -23.37 11.07 -7.93
C ASN A 76 -23.26 9.72 -8.64
N PRO A 77 -22.15 9.00 -8.41
CA PRO A 77 -21.93 7.68 -8.97
C PRO A 77 -23.11 6.75 -8.72
N THR A 78 -23.41 5.88 -9.69
CA THR A 78 -24.53 4.95 -9.55
C THR A 78 -24.12 3.77 -8.68
N ALA A 79 -24.77 3.60 -7.52
CA ALA A 79 -24.74 2.38 -6.73
C ALA A 79 -25.93 1.47 -7.09
N THR A 80 -25.66 0.21 -7.40
CA THR A 80 -26.70 -0.80 -7.69
C THR A 80 -26.54 -2.01 -6.80
N ALA A 81 -27.59 -2.36 -6.06
CA ALA A 81 -27.60 -3.55 -5.22
C ALA A 81 -27.30 -4.82 -6.04
N PRO A 82 -26.33 -5.65 -5.61
CA PRO A 82 -26.03 -6.92 -6.27
C PRO A 82 -27.16 -7.95 -6.05
N SER A 83 -27.16 -9.01 -6.85
CA SER A 83 -27.96 -10.20 -6.55
C SER A 83 -27.33 -11.01 -5.42
N GLY A 84 -28.12 -11.91 -4.82
CA GLY A 84 -27.73 -12.67 -3.63
C GLY A 84 -28.31 -12.06 -2.37
N SER A 85 -28.13 -12.74 -1.23
CA SER A 85 -28.68 -12.32 0.07
C SER A 85 -27.60 -11.97 1.10
N GLY A 86 -26.32 -11.91 0.68
CA GLY A 86 -25.19 -11.64 1.57
C GLY A 86 -24.84 -12.79 2.53
N THR A 87 -25.41 -13.98 2.35
CA THR A 87 -25.10 -15.14 3.22
C THR A 87 -24.02 -16.01 2.61
N SER A 88 -23.34 -16.85 3.41
CA SER A 88 -22.32 -17.78 2.88
C SER A 88 -22.86 -18.77 1.84
N ALA A 89 -24.16 -19.07 1.85
CA ALA A 89 -24.81 -19.94 0.87
C ALA A 89 -25.35 -19.19 -0.36
N ASP A 90 -25.50 -17.87 -0.26
CA ASP A 90 -26.01 -16.99 -1.32
C ASP A 90 -25.32 -15.62 -1.20
N PRO A 91 -24.01 -15.54 -1.49
CA PRO A 91 -23.23 -14.32 -1.33
C PRO A 91 -23.70 -13.24 -2.32
N TYR A 92 -23.46 -11.98 -1.99
CA TYR A 92 -23.68 -10.89 -2.92
C TYR A 92 -22.71 -11.00 -4.11
N GLN A 93 -23.27 -11.01 -5.33
CA GLN A 93 -22.53 -11.19 -6.57
C GLN A 93 -22.11 -9.84 -7.16
N ILE A 94 -20.81 -9.57 -7.18
CA ILE A 94 -20.24 -8.32 -7.64
C ILE A 94 -19.78 -8.47 -9.09
N ALA A 95 -20.59 -7.96 -10.01
CA ALA A 95 -20.37 -8.12 -11.46
C ALA A 95 -20.05 -6.79 -12.17
N SER A 96 -20.03 -5.67 -11.44
CA SER A 96 -19.91 -4.34 -12.04
C SER A 96 -19.38 -3.31 -11.05
N LEU A 97 -18.88 -2.20 -11.58
CA LEU A 97 -18.46 -1.04 -10.79
C LEU A 97 -19.61 -0.46 -9.95
N ALA A 98 -20.84 -0.52 -10.46
CA ALA A 98 -22.02 -0.08 -9.70
C ALA A 98 -22.34 -0.99 -8.51
N ASN A 99 -22.06 -2.30 -8.60
CA ASN A 99 -22.15 -3.21 -7.45
C ASN A 99 -21.03 -2.94 -6.44
N LEU A 100 -19.81 -2.69 -6.92
CA LEU A 100 -18.68 -2.35 -6.06
C LEU A 100 -18.94 -1.04 -5.29
N ASN A 101 -19.46 0.00 -5.97
CA ASN A 101 -19.86 1.25 -5.32
C ASN A 101 -21.01 1.04 -4.34
N TRP A 102 -21.94 0.14 -4.64
CA TRP A 102 -23.00 -0.20 -3.71
C TRP A 102 -22.45 -0.74 -2.39
N ILE A 103 -21.40 -1.56 -2.39
CA ILE A 103 -20.77 -1.96 -1.13
C ILE A 103 -20.34 -0.72 -0.34
N SER A 104 -19.57 0.18 -0.96
CA SER A 104 -19.07 1.40 -0.31
C SER A 104 -20.17 2.25 0.34
N GLU A 105 -21.35 2.30 -0.28
CA GLU A 105 -22.50 3.07 0.22
C GLU A 105 -23.42 2.31 1.20
N ASN A 106 -23.19 1.01 1.46
CA ASN A 106 -24.08 0.17 2.26
C ASN A 106 -23.33 -0.49 3.45
N PRO A 107 -22.94 0.31 4.46
CA PRO A 107 -22.18 -0.16 5.62
C PRO A 107 -22.90 -1.22 6.48
N ASP A 108 -24.23 -1.31 6.37
CA ASP A 108 -25.02 -2.35 7.05
C ASP A 108 -24.76 -3.77 6.52
N SER A 109 -24.07 -3.91 5.39
CA SER A 109 -23.66 -5.18 4.79
C SER A 109 -22.16 -5.47 4.94
N PHE A 110 -21.43 -4.69 5.74
CA PHE A 110 -19.98 -4.85 5.89
C PHE A 110 -19.54 -6.12 6.63
N ASP A 111 -20.46 -6.90 7.18
CA ASP A 111 -20.24 -8.23 7.77
C ASP A 111 -20.83 -9.38 6.92
N ASP A 112 -21.33 -9.08 5.71
CA ASP A 112 -21.89 -10.05 4.77
C ASP A 112 -20.80 -10.75 3.91
N TYR A 113 -21.25 -11.69 3.06
CA TYR A 113 -20.42 -12.46 2.13
C TYR A 113 -20.56 -11.92 0.70
N PHE A 114 -19.43 -11.68 0.04
CA PHE A 114 -19.33 -11.15 -1.32
C PHE A 114 -18.48 -12.06 -2.21
N ILE A 115 -18.89 -12.20 -3.47
CA ILE A 115 -18.12 -12.91 -4.51
C ILE A 115 -18.13 -12.11 -5.81
N GLN A 116 -16.98 -11.93 -6.46
CA GLN A 116 -16.94 -11.39 -7.82
C GLN A 116 -17.37 -12.44 -8.84
N THR A 117 -18.13 -12.00 -9.84
CA THR A 117 -18.61 -12.88 -10.93
C THR A 117 -18.24 -12.37 -12.32
N ALA A 118 -17.45 -11.29 -12.39
CA ALA A 118 -16.94 -10.69 -13.60
C ALA A 118 -15.78 -9.73 -13.28
N ASP A 119 -14.94 -9.49 -14.28
CA ASP A 119 -13.98 -8.38 -14.24
C ASP A 119 -14.73 -7.04 -14.15
N ILE A 120 -14.14 -6.08 -13.43
CA ILE A 120 -14.71 -4.76 -13.17
C ILE A 120 -13.75 -3.69 -13.72
N ASP A 121 -14.20 -2.98 -14.75
CA ASP A 121 -13.54 -1.75 -15.22
C ASP A 121 -13.96 -0.58 -14.32
N ALA A 122 -13.01 -0.05 -13.55
CA ALA A 122 -13.20 1.09 -12.65
C ALA A 122 -12.70 2.42 -13.22
N SER A 123 -12.33 2.50 -14.51
CA SER A 123 -11.75 3.70 -15.13
C SER A 123 -12.63 4.94 -14.98
N SER A 124 -13.96 4.78 -15.09
CA SER A 124 -14.91 5.88 -14.90
C SER A 124 -14.95 6.43 -13.47
N ALA A 125 -14.43 5.69 -12.48
CA ALA A 125 -14.34 6.16 -11.11
C ALA A 125 -13.37 7.34 -10.95
N SER A 126 -12.43 7.53 -11.88
CA SER A 126 -11.50 8.67 -11.86
C SER A 126 -12.20 10.03 -11.87
N ASP A 127 -13.37 10.15 -12.49
CA ASP A 127 -14.16 11.38 -12.53
C ASP A 127 -15.10 11.54 -11.32
N TRP A 128 -15.26 10.48 -10.51
CA TRP A 128 -16.22 10.45 -9.42
C TRP A 128 -15.91 11.48 -8.33
N TYR A 129 -16.98 12.02 -7.76
CA TYR A 129 -17.02 13.07 -6.76
C TYR A 129 -16.17 14.28 -7.15
N GLY A 130 -16.20 14.64 -8.44
CA GLY A 130 -15.44 15.75 -8.99
C GLY A 130 -13.94 15.48 -9.07
N GLY A 131 -13.56 14.24 -9.38
CA GLY A 131 -12.16 13.81 -9.52
C GLY A 131 -11.52 13.27 -8.24
N ALA A 132 -12.31 13.03 -7.19
CA ALA A 132 -11.82 12.42 -5.94
C ALA A 132 -11.70 10.89 -6.03
N GLY A 133 -12.19 10.28 -7.12
CA GLY A 133 -12.05 8.85 -7.32
C GLY A 133 -13.10 8.02 -6.58
N PHE A 134 -12.86 6.72 -6.52
CA PHE A 134 -13.64 5.78 -5.72
C PHE A 134 -13.57 6.12 -4.22
N TYR A 135 -14.70 6.01 -3.52
CA TYR A 135 -14.73 6.17 -2.07
C TYR A 135 -14.42 4.83 -1.38
N PRO A 136 -13.34 4.72 -0.57
CA PRO A 136 -12.93 3.45 0.06
C PRO A 136 -14.04 2.80 0.90
N ILE A 137 -14.15 1.48 0.77
CA ILE A 137 -15.07 0.65 1.56
C ILE A 137 -14.56 0.60 3.01
N GLY A 138 -15.38 0.98 3.98
CA GLY A 138 -14.95 0.97 5.39
C GLY A 138 -13.84 1.98 5.72
N ALA A 139 -13.82 3.15 5.04
CA ALA A 139 -12.90 4.25 5.38
C ALA A 139 -13.16 4.85 6.76
N VAL A 140 -14.40 4.75 7.23
CA VAL A 140 -14.90 5.25 8.50
C VAL A 140 -15.80 4.19 9.13
N SER A 141 -15.96 4.22 10.45
CA SER A 141 -16.79 3.24 11.16
C SER A 141 -18.25 3.27 10.67
N PRO A 142 -18.88 2.09 10.43
CA PRO A 142 -18.33 0.75 10.67
C PRO A 142 -17.29 0.35 9.62
N TYR A 143 -16.26 -0.39 10.04
CA TYR A 143 -15.23 -0.93 9.15
C TYR A 143 -15.65 -2.29 8.58
N PHE A 144 -15.05 -2.69 7.46
CA PHE A 144 -15.39 -3.95 6.80
C PHE A 144 -14.94 -5.16 7.63
N SER A 145 -15.81 -6.13 7.84
CA SER A 145 -15.55 -7.35 8.65
C SER A 145 -16.04 -8.65 8.00
N GLY A 146 -16.65 -8.56 6.81
CA GLY A 146 -17.21 -9.67 6.06
C GLY A 146 -16.18 -10.42 5.22
N THR A 147 -16.68 -11.12 4.20
CA THR A 147 -15.85 -11.89 3.27
C THR A 147 -15.92 -11.30 1.87
N TYR A 148 -14.80 -11.14 1.19
CA TYR A 148 -14.76 -10.80 -0.24
C TYR A 148 -13.88 -11.80 -0.99
N ASP A 149 -14.52 -12.65 -1.80
CA ASP A 149 -13.82 -13.57 -2.71
C ASP A 149 -13.84 -12.99 -4.13
N GLY A 150 -12.67 -12.61 -4.65
CA GLY A 150 -12.55 -12.11 -6.01
C GLY A 150 -12.71 -13.18 -7.08
N ASP A 151 -12.72 -14.47 -6.73
CA ASP A 151 -12.79 -15.62 -7.66
C ASP A 151 -11.80 -15.50 -8.83
N ASN A 152 -10.67 -14.82 -8.61
CA ASN A 152 -9.62 -14.47 -9.59
C ASN A 152 -10.06 -13.53 -10.73
N TYR A 153 -11.21 -12.87 -10.61
CA TYR A 153 -11.57 -11.74 -11.46
C TYR A 153 -10.77 -10.49 -11.10
N LEU A 154 -10.67 -9.57 -12.05
CA LEU A 154 -9.89 -8.33 -11.92
C LEU A 154 -10.77 -7.13 -11.59
N ILE A 155 -10.19 -6.16 -10.88
CA ILE A 155 -10.66 -4.78 -10.85
C ILE A 155 -9.58 -3.93 -11.51
N THR A 156 -9.88 -3.26 -12.62
CA THR A 156 -8.90 -2.47 -13.38
C THR A 156 -9.14 -0.98 -13.24
N ASP A 157 -8.07 -0.19 -13.34
CA ASP A 157 -8.11 1.27 -13.52
C ASP A 157 -8.77 2.04 -12.35
N LEU A 158 -8.74 1.45 -11.14
CA LEU A 158 -9.27 2.07 -9.93
C LEU A 158 -8.47 3.32 -9.57
N SER A 159 -9.13 4.47 -9.55
CA SER A 159 -8.54 5.73 -9.11
C SER A 159 -9.10 6.14 -7.75
N ILE A 160 -8.22 6.50 -6.82
CA ILE A 160 -8.57 7.05 -5.50
C ILE A 160 -7.75 8.32 -5.29
N ASN A 161 -8.41 9.46 -5.16
CA ASN A 161 -7.76 10.75 -4.96
C ASN A 161 -8.33 11.40 -3.69
N LYS A 162 -7.64 11.19 -2.56
CA LYS A 162 -8.09 11.62 -1.24
C LYS A 162 -7.16 12.69 -0.67
N PRO A 163 -7.56 13.98 -0.73
CA PRO A 163 -6.86 15.06 -0.06
C PRO A 163 -7.26 15.21 1.42
N VAL A 164 -8.19 14.36 1.91
CA VAL A 164 -8.62 14.28 3.32
C VAL A 164 -8.98 12.83 3.67
N GLY A 165 -8.58 12.36 4.86
CA GLY A 165 -8.90 11.04 5.42
C GLY A 165 -7.69 10.12 5.59
N VAL A 166 -7.69 9.28 6.63
CA VAL A 166 -6.51 8.51 7.08
C VAL A 166 -6.36 7.18 6.36
N TYR A 167 -7.45 6.44 6.14
CA TYR A 167 -7.40 5.07 5.62
C TYR A 167 -7.77 5.02 4.14
N ILE A 168 -6.77 4.80 3.29
CA ILE A 168 -6.90 4.91 1.83
C ILE A 168 -6.51 3.57 1.19
N GLY A 169 -7.40 3.05 0.36
CA GLY A 169 -7.31 1.80 -0.41
C GLY A 169 -8.69 1.46 -0.97
N LEU A 170 -8.85 0.41 -1.78
CA LEU A 170 -10.19 -0.07 -2.13
C LEU A 170 -11.01 -0.34 -0.85
N PHE A 171 -10.37 -0.99 0.13
CA PHE A 171 -10.83 -1.05 1.51
C PHE A 171 -10.03 -0.05 2.35
N GLY A 172 -10.71 0.84 3.05
CA GLY A 172 -10.07 1.71 4.03
C GLY A 172 -9.55 0.89 5.21
N VAL A 173 -10.46 0.27 5.95
CA VAL A 173 -10.14 -0.63 7.07
C VAL A 173 -10.88 -1.95 6.91
N VAL A 174 -10.14 -3.05 7.03
CA VAL A 174 -10.70 -4.37 7.31
C VAL A 174 -10.38 -4.78 8.75
N GLN A 175 -11.37 -5.25 9.50
CA GLN A 175 -11.19 -5.56 10.92
C GLN A 175 -11.96 -6.79 11.38
N ASP A 176 -11.48 -7.37 12.47
CA ASP A 176 -12.27 -8.26 13.32
C ASP A 176 -13.34 -7.50 14.12
N ASN A 177 -14.57 -7.99 14.08
CA ASN A 177 -15.73 -7.43 14.79
C ASN A 177 -16.07 -8.17 16.11
N GLY A 178 -15.20 -9.07 16.57
CA GLY A 178 -15.39 -9.92 17.75
C GLY A 178 -15.98 -11.30 17.46
N PHE A 179 -16.34 -11.57 16.21
CA PHE A 179 -16.79 -12.88 15.73
C PHE A 179 -15.85 -13.51 14.68
N GLY A 180 -14.73 -12.84 14.36
CA GLY A 180 -13.77 -13.24 13.35
C GLY A 180 -13.26 -12.03 12.55
N GLY A 181 -12.01 -12.09 12.11
CA GLY A 181 -11.43 -11.14 11.15
C GLY A 181 -12.12 -11.19 9.79
N ALA A 182 -12.02 -10.10 9.02
CA ALA A 182 -12.41 -10.12 7.62
C ALA A 182 -11.61 -11.20 6.85
N ASP A 183 -12.21 -11.79 5.82
CA ASP A 183 -11.57 -12.76 4.92
C ASP A 183 -11.60 -12.23 3.48
N ILE A 184 -10.47 -11.77 2.97
CA ILE A 184 -10.35 -11.23 1.60
C ILE A 184 -9.43 -12.13 0.81
N LYS A 185 -9.90 -12.64 -0.34
CA LYS A 185 -9.12 -13.56 -1.15
C LYS A 185 -9.35 -13.50 -2.64
N ASN A 186 -8.40 -14.04 -3.40
CA ASN A 186 -8.46 -14.19 -4.86
C ASN A 186 -8.77 -12.88 -5.60
N LEU A 187 -8.27 -11.76 -5.08
CA LEU A 187 -8.64 -10.42 -5.53
C LEU A 187 -7.44 -9.72 -6.18
N GLY A 188 -7.56 -9.44 -7.48
CA GLY A 188 -6.56 -8.72 -8.26
C GLY A 188 -6.98 -7.30 -8.61
N LEU A 189 -6.20 -6.31 -8.22
CA LEU A 189 -6.33 -4.92 -8.67
C LEU A 189 -5.24 -4.62 -9.69
N VAL A 190 -5.63 -4.10 -10.85
CA VAL A 190 -4.70 -3.80 -11.95
C VAL A 190 -4.78 -2.33 -12.34
N ASN A 191 -3.62 -1.70 -12.55
CA ASN A 191 -3.52 -0.28 -12.91
C ASN A 191 -4.23 0.67 -11.93
N VAL A 192 -4.00 0.47 -10.63
CA VAL A 192 -4.50 1.38 -9.58
C VAL A 192 -3.73 2.70 -9.62
N ASN A 193 -4.43 3.81 -9.39
CA ASN A 193 -3.82 5.11 -9.15
C ASN A 193 -4.33 5.70 -7.83
N VAL A 194 -3.47 5.75 -6.81
CA VAL A 194 -3.80 6.38 -5.52
C VAL A 194 -3.00 7.67 -5.33
N ILE A 195 -3.72 8.76 -5.09
CA ILE A 195 -3.15 10.06 -4.72
C ILE A 195 -3.66 10.41 -3.31
N ALA A 196 -2.72 10.59 -2.38
CA ALA A 196 -2.99 10.92 -0.99
C ALA A 196 -2.14 12.11 -0.54
N VAL A 197 -2.74 13.30 -0.55
CA VAL A 197 -2.08 14.55 -0.15
C VAL A 197 -2.77 15.01 1.13
N ILE A 198 -2.38 14.43 2.27
CA ILE A 198 -3.00 14.68 3.57
C ILE A 198 -2.00 14.99 4.67
N ASP A 199 -2.11 16.17 5.27
CA ASP A 199 -1.16 16.74 6.26
C ASP A 199 -1.01 15.94 7.59
N TYR A 200 -1.52 14.71 7.72
CA TYR A 200 -1.45 13.96 8.97
C TYR A 200 -1.50 12.41 8.86
N ASP A 201 -0.39 11.73 9.21
CA ASP A 201 -0.15 10.26 9.29
C ASP A 201 -1.02 9.39 8.35
N PRO A 202 -0.98 9.62 7.01
CA PRO A 202 -1.72 8.80 6.06
C PRO A 202 -1.47 7.30 6.23
N HIS A 203 -2.50 6.49 6.00
CA HIS A 203 -2.36 5.05 5.79
C HIS A 203 -2.83 4.73 4.38
N VAL A 204 -1.88 4.81 3.45
CA VAL A 204 -2.12 4.64 2.01
C VAL A 204 -1.71 3.25 1.54
N GLY A 205 -2.69 2.49 1.06
CA GLY A 205 -2.46 1.34 0.21
C GLY A 205 -3.31 1.38 -1.04
N GLY A 206 -3.00 0.51 -2.00
CA GLY A 206 -3.82 0.32 -3.18
C GLY A 206 -5.07 -0.50 -2.86
N LEU A 207 -4.89 -1.60 -2.11
CA LEU A 207 -5.99 -2.48 -1.72
C LEU A 207 -6.50 -2.17 -0.30
N PHE A 208 -5.60 -2.01 0.68
CA PHE A 208 -5.97 -1.76 2.07
C PHE A 208 -5.30 -0.54 2.67
N GLY A 209 -6.05 0.35 3.31
CA GLY A 209 -5.45 1.33 4.21
C GLY A 209 -4.92 0.66 5.49
N TYR A 210 -5.74 -0.18 6.10
CA TYR A 210 -5.44 -0.84 7.37
C TYR A 210 -6.04 -2.23 7.46
N ILE A 211 -5.20 -3.22 7.78
CA ILE A 211 -5.61 -4.58 8.08
C ILE A 211 -5.52 -4.78 9.59
N TYR A 212 -6.63 -5.11 10.24
CA TYR A 212 -6.66 -5.44 11.67
C TYR A 212 -7.18 -6.85 11.92
N ASN A 213 -6.34 -7.73 12.44
CA ASN A 213 -6.69 -9.11 12.83
C ASN A 213 -7.54 -9.85 11.76
N SER A 214 -7.17 -9.71 10.49
CA SER A 214 -7.92 -10.20 9.32
C SER A 214 -7.03 -11.08 8.42
N SER A 215 -7.66 -11.87 7.55
CA SER A 215 -7.01 -12.81 6.62
C SER A 215 -7.04 -12.26 5.20
N ILE A 216 -5.87 -12.10 4.59
CA ILE A 216 -5.68 -11.67 3.19
C ILE A 216 -4.92 -12.77 2.46
N ASP A 217 -5.53 -13.41 1.48
CA ASP A 217 -4.92 -14.54 0.76
C ASP A 217 -5.05 -14.42 -0.75
N ASN A 218 -3.98 -14.69 -1.50
CA ASN A 218 -4.02 -14.62 -2.98
C ASN A 218 -4.58 -13.28 -3.51
N CYS A 219 -4.11 -12.17 -2.92
CA CYS A 219 -4.49 -10.83 -3.32
C CYS A 219 -3.31 -10.11 -3.99
N TYR A 220 -3.58 -9.26 -4.97
CA TYR A 220 -2.51 -8.48 -5.57
C TYR A 220 -2.94 -7.12 -6.09
N VAL A 221 -1.95 -6.23 -6.19
CA VAL A 221 -2.12 -4.87 -6.69
C VAL A 221 -1.04 -4.54 -7.69
N THR A 222 -1.42 -3.97 -8.82
CA THR A 222 -0.49 -3.26 -9.70
C THR A 222 -0.91 -1.81 -9.89
N GLY A 223 0.07 -0.92 -10.08
CA GLY A 223 -0.19 0.50 -10.29
C GLY A 223 0.68 1.40 -9.41
N ASN A 224 0.20 2.62 -9.16
CA ASN A 224 1.01 3.68 -8.57
C ASN A 224 0.36 4.28 -7.32
N ILE A 225 1.19 4.62 -6.34
CA ILE A 225 0.82 5.45 -5.19
C ILE A 225 1.69 6.70 -5.17
N SER A 226 1.06 7.86 -5.05
CA SER A 226 1.71 9.13 -4.72
C SER A 226 1.18 9.65 -3.38
N SER A 227 2.04 9.68 -2.36
CA SER A 227 1.76 10.26 -1.05
C SER A 227 2.84 11.28 -0.66
N THR A 228 2.50 12.31 0.10
CA THR A 228 3.40 13.47 0.34
C THR A 228 3.68 13.76 1.81
N GLU A 229 3.31 12.87 2.74
CA GLU A 229 3.25 13.19 4.17
C GLU A 229 3.71 12.01 5.05
N ASP A 230 3.96 12.25 6.35
CA ASP A 230 4.59 11.35 7.35
C ASP A 230 3.72 10.16 7.77
N GLY A 231 3.21 9.43 6.79
CA GLY A 231 2.34 8.27 6.96
C GLY A 231 2.99 6.94 6.60
N ASN A 232 2.21 5.87 6.78
CA ASN A 232 2.55 4.53 6.31
C ASN A 232 2.10 4.39 4.86
N THR A 233 2.94 3.80 4.01
CA THR A 233 2.57 3.53 2.62
C THR A 233 3.05 2.16 2.18
N GLY A 234 2.16 1.37 1.58
CA GLY A 234 2.52 0.14 0.89
C GLY A 234 1.50 -0.24 -0.16
N LEU A 235 1.95 -0.74 -1.33
CA LEU A 235 1.06 -0.86 -2.49
C LEU A 235 -0.08 -1.86 -2.26
N LEU A 236 0.16 -2.95 -1.52
CA LEU A 236 -0.92 -3.82 -1.06
C LEU A 236 -1.65 -3.20 0.14
N ALA A 237 -0.91 -2.88 1.21
CA ALA A 237 -1.48 -2.23 2.38
C ALA A 237 -0.54 -1.23 3.06
N ALA A 238 -1.10 -0.19 3.65
CA ALA A 238 -0.31 0.71 4.48
C ALA A 238 0.10 0.06 5.81
N VAL A 239 -0.84 -0.56 6.50
CA VAL A 239 -0.61 -1.21 7.80
C VAL A 239 -1.19 -2.61 7.85
N ASN A 240 -0.39 -3.56 8.35
CA ASN A 240 -0.85 -4.87 8.80
C ASN A 240 -0.70 -4.99 10.32
N ASN A 241 -1.80 -4.97 11.07
CA ASN A 241 -1.82 -5.09 12.53
C ASN A 241 -2.52 -6.39 12.94
N LEU A 242 -1.74 -7.37 13.42
CA LEU A 242 -2.23 -8.72 13.77
C LEU A 242 -2.86 -9.50 12.61
N GLY A 243 -2.86 -8.97 11.39
CA GLY A 243 -3.40 -9.67 10.22
C GLY A 243 -2.42 -10.69 9.64
N THR A 244 -2.97 -11.59 8.83
CA THR A 244 -2.21 -12.58 8.06
C THR A 244 -2.33 -12.24 6.58
N VAL A 245 -1.19 -12.02 5.92
CA VAL A 245 -1.11 -11.76 4.49
C VAL A 245 -0.32 -12.88 3.83
N THR A 246 -1.00 -13.68 3.00
CA THR A 246 -0.43 -14.86 2.36
C THR A 246 -0.58 -14.85 0.85
N ASN A 247 0.38 -15.45 0.14
CA ASN A 247 0.31 -15.69 -1.31
C ASN A 247 0.00 -14.42 -2.13
N SER A 248 0.45 -13.26 -1.65
CA SER A 248 0.00 -11.96 -2.13
C SER A 248 1.18 -11.14 -2.65
N TYR A 249 0.92 -10.25 -3.61
CA TYR A 249 2.00 -9.47 -4.20
C TYR A 249 1.61 -8.07 -4.62
N SER A 250 2.62 -7.24 -4.85
CA SER A 250 2.45 -5.92 -5.41
C SER A 250 3.45 -5.65 -6.53
N SER A 251 3.03 -4.89 -7.55
CA SER A 251 3.91 -4.44 -8.63
C SER A 251 3.62 -3.02 -9.05
N GLY A 252 4.57 -2.11 -8.87
CA GLY A 252 4.46 -0.76 -9.40
C GLY A 252 5.26 0.26 -8.62
N THR A 253 4.88 1.54 -8.72
CA THR A 253 5.67 2.64 -8.19
C THR A 253 5.03 3.27 -6.97
N ILE A 254 5.79 3.39 -5.89
CA ILE A 254 5.44 4.20 -4.73
C ILE A 254 6.33 5.43 -4.71
N SER A 255 5.72 6.62 -4.72
CA SER A 255 6.38 7.90 -4.47
C SER A 255 5.83 8.50 -3.18
N ALA A 256 6.58 8.35 -2.09
CA ALA A 256 6.21 8.73 -0.73
C ALA A 256 7.39 9.44 -0.03
N GLN A 257 7.85 10.56 -0.61
CA GLN A 257 9.10 11.22 -0.18
C GLN A 257 9.09 11.62 1.30
N ASP A 258 7.97 12.06 1.85
CA ASP A 258 7.88 12.41 3.26
C ASP A 258 7.25 11.29 4.10
N GLY A 259 7.04 10.11 3.51
CA GLY A 259 6.47 8.93 4.17
C GLY A 259 7.35 8.42 5.31
N LYS A 260 6.70 8.01 6.41
CA LYS A 260 7.32 7.56 7.66
C LYS A 260 7.88 6.15 7.59
N ASN A 261 7.08 5.25 7.00
CA ASN A 261 7.38 3.83 6.82
C ASN A 261 6.85 3.44 5.45
N VAL A 262 7.75 3.07 4.54
CA VAL A 262 7.36 2.82 3.14
C VAL A 262 7.90 1.46 2.70
N GLY A 263 6.99 0.57 2.32
CA GLY A 263 7.30 -0.77 1.83
C GLY A 263 6.65 -1.03 0.48
N GLY A 264 7.32 -1.73 -0.43
CA GLY A 264 6.71 -2.06 -1.73
C GLY A 264 5.40 -2.87 -1.59
N LEU A 265 5.29 -3.74 -0.58
CA LEU A 265 4.07 -4.48 -0.25
C LEU A 265 3.32 -3.86 0.92
N ILE A 266 3.98 -3.75 2.09
CA ILE A 266 3.39 -3.29 3.35
C ILE A 266 4.20 -2.14 3.94
N GLY A 267 3.59 -1.01 4.26
CA GLY A 267 4.29 0.09 4.94
C GLY A 267 4.76 -0.29 6.34
N HIS A 268 3.83 -0.76 7.18
CA HIS A 268 4.08 -1.12 8.56
C HIS A 268 3.42 -2.45 8.95
N ASN A 269 4.24 -3.44 9.30
CA ASN A 269 3.80 -4.72 9.82
C ASN A 269 3.93 -4.77 11.36
N TYR A 270 2.82 -4.57 12.06
CA TYR A 270 2.76 -4.59 13.52
C TYR A 270 2.16 -5.91 14.02
N LYS A 271 3.00 -6.81 14.52
CA LYS A 271 2.58 -8.14 15.03
C LYS A 271 1.87 -9.03 13.99
N GLY A 272 1.91 -8.66 12.72
CA GLY A 272 1.29 -9.40 11.63
C GLY A 272 2.22 -10.46 11.04
N THR A 273 1.60 -11.37 10.28
CA THR A 273 2.28 -12.41 9.51
C THR A 273 2.24 -12.08 8.03
N ILE A 274 3.38 -12.21 7.35
CA ILE A 274 3.54 -12.08 5.90
C ILE A 274 4.23 -13.34 5.39
N GLN A 275 3.58 -14.10 4.51
CA GLN A 275 4.07 -15.40 4.06
C GLN A 275 3.84 -15.62 2.57
N ASN A 276 4.85 -16.13 1.86
CA ASN A 276 4.73 -16.40 0.42
C ASN A 276 4.33 -15.15 -0.37
N CYS A 277 4.94 -14.02 -0.04
CA CYS A 277 4.62 -12.73 -0.65
C CYS A 277 5.81 -12.14 -1.39
N PHE A 278 5.54 -11.28 -2.37
CA PHE A 278 6.61 -10.58 -3.05
C PHE A 278 6.21 -9.19 -3.55
N SER A 279 7.22 -8.37 -3.83
CA SER A 279 7.05 -7.05 -4.43
C SER A 279 8.01 -6.81 -5.59
N THR A 280 7.53 -6.10 -6.60
CA THR A 280 8.27 -5.64 -7.78
C THR A 280 7.98 -4.15 -8.06
N GLY A 281 8.80 -3.50 -8.88
CA GLY A 281 8.66 -2.08 -9.22
C GLY A 281 9.62 -1.18 -8.44
N SER A 282 9.18 0.01 -8.04
CA SER A 282 10.06 0.99 -7.40
C SER A 282 9.46 1.65 -6.16
N VAL A 283 10.31 1.92 -5.17
CA VAL A 283 9.95 2.61 -3.93
C VAL A 283 10.84 3.84 -3.79
N ILE A 284 10.23 5.02 -3.88
CA ILE A 284 10.87 6.32 -3.76
C ILE A 284 10.34 6.99 -2.51
N ALA A 285 11.12 6.93 -1.43
CA ALA A 285 10.74 7.42 -0.11
C ALA A 285 11.99 7.73 0.70
N ASN A 286 11.84 8.34 1.87
CA ASN A 286 12.99 8.78 2.63
C ASN A 286 13.15 8.04 3.98
N ASN A 287 12.08 7.81 4.74
CA ASN A 287 12.18 7.25 6.09
C ASN A 287 11.72 5.78 6.14
N LYS A 288 12.56 4.90 6.72
CA LYS A 288 12.29 3.46 6.91
C LYS A 288 11.74 2.80 5.64
N VAL A 289 12.60 2.74 4.64
CA VAL A 289 12.25 2.31 3.30
C VAL A 289 12.69 0.87 3.08
N GLY A 290 11.74 0.01 2.71
CA GLY A 290 12.00 -1.37 2.35
C GLY A 290 11.39 -1.75 1.01
N GLY A 291 12.06 -2.63 0.27
CA GLY A 291 11.48 -3.11 -0.98
C GLY A 291 10.22 -3.97 -0.78
N LEU A 292 10.11 -4.75 0.31
CA LEU A 292 8.90 -5.48 0.69
C LEU A 292 8.14 -4.75 1.80
N VAL A 293 8.82 -4.46 2.92
CA VAL A 293 8.20 -3.91 4.13
C VAL A 293 8.95 -2.68 4.61
N GLY A 294 8.27 -1.59 4.94
CA GLY A 294 8.93 -0.42 5.53
C GLY A 294 9.49 -0.73 6.92
N VAL A 295 8.60 -1.09 7.84
CA VAL A 295 8.98 -1.50 9.20
C VAL A 295 8.19 -2.71 9.70
N SER A 296 8.84 -3.56 10.51
CA SER A 296 8.22 -4.70 11.18
C SER A 296 8.61 -4.77 12.65
N TYR A 297 7.65 -4.72 13.59
CA TYR A 297 7.94 -4.92 15.02
C TYR A 297 6.73 -5.44 15.83
N GLY A 298 7.02 -6.00 17.00
CA GLY A 298 6.03 -6.51 17.96
C GLY A 298 5.63 -5.54 19.07
N ASP A 299 4.92 -6.03 20.08
CA ASP A 299 4.63 -5.30 21.34
C ASP A 299 5.42 -5.81 22.55
N GLY A 300 6.41 -6.68 22.30
CA GLY A 300 7.18 -7.37 23.33
C GLY A 300 6.55 -8.67 23.83
N THR A 301 5.32 -8.98 23.40
CA THR A 301 4.62 -10.24 23.72
C THR A 301 4.17 -11.01 22.48
N THR A 302 3.76 -10.29 21.44
CA THR A 302 3.44 -10.83 20.12
C THR A 302 4.47 -10.28 19.14
N PHE A 303 5.05 -11.16 18.33
CA PHE A 303 6.12 -10.82 17.39
C PHE A 303 5.65 -11.05 15.96
N PRO A 304 5.98 -10.15 15.02
CA PRO A 304 5.68 -10.36 13.61
C PRO A 304 6.55 -11.48 13.02
N LEU A 305 6.02 -12.12 11.98
CA LEU A 305 6.71 -13.11 11.16
C LEU A 305 6.67 -12.69 9.69
N ILE A 306 7.81 -12.68 9.02
CA ILE A 306 7.92 -12.56 7.57
C ILE A 306 8.67 -13.79 7.08
N GLU A 307 8.06 -14.58 6.19
CA GLU A 307 8.64 -15.85 5.79
C GLU A 307 8.39 -16.16 4.32
N ASN A 308 9.34 -16.87 3.70
CA ASN A 308 9.26 -17.32 2.32
C ASN A 308 8.85 -16.18 1.37
N SER A 309 9.52 -15.05 1.42
CA SER A 309 9.08 -13.83 0.72
C SER A 309 10.26 -13.12 0.07
N TYR A 310 10.01 -12.36 -1.00
CA TYR A 310 11.10 -11.70 -1.72
C TYR A 310 10.76 -10.31 -2.24
N SER A 311 11.79 -9.48 -2.42
CA SER A 311 11.67 -8.15 -3.04
C SER A 311 12.58 -8.03 -4.23
N ARG A 312 12.00 -7.54 -5.34
CA ARG A 312 12.74 -7.09 -6.53
C ARG A 312 12.66 -5.57 -6.69
N CYS A 313 12.05 -4.87 -5.75
CA CYS A 313 11.84 -3.43 -5.88
C CYS A 313 13.16 -2.67 -5.85
N ASP A 314 13.33 -1.75 -6.80
CA ASP A 314 14.37 -0.73 -6.71
C ASP A 314 13.98 0.27 -5.62
N VAL A 315 14.86 0.49 -4.65
CA VAL A 315 14.66 1.38 -3.51
C VAL A 315 15.53 2.61 -3.69
N THR A 316 14.91 3.78 -3.73
CA THR A 316 15.59 5.08 -3.80
C THR A 316 15.17 5.96 -2.63
N ALA A 317 16.15 6.37 -1.82
CA ALA A 317 15.98 7.33 -0.74
C ALA A 317 16.90 8.54 -0.90
N SER A 318 16.36 9.75 -0.81
CA SER A 318 17.17 10.96 -0.99
C SER A 318 17.86 11.40 0.31
N THR A 319 17.26 11.06 1.45
CA THR A 319 17.69 11.38 2.81
C THR A 319 17.03 10.37 3.77
N TYR A 320 17.50 10.27 5.02
CA TYR A 320 16.84 9.66 6.20
C TYR A 320 17.13 8.17 6.51
N GLU A 321 16.60 7.74 7.66
CA GLU A 321 17.00 6.58 8.48
C GLU A 321 16.46 5.25 7.92
N ASN A 322 17.28 4.20 7.98
CA ASN A 322 16.90 2.80 7.69
C ASN A 322 16.41 2.50 6.26
N VAL A 323 17.34 2.18 5.37
CA VAL A 323 17.03 1.81 3.97
C VAL A 323 17.48 0.38 3.69
N GLY A 324 16.56 -0.49 3.27
CA GLY A 324 16.86 -1.88 2.92
C GLY A 324 16.22 -2.33 1.62
N GLY A 325 16.90 -3.18 0.85
CA GLY A 325 16.31 -3.76 -0.36
C GLY A 325 15.11 -4.69 -0.10
N PHE A 326 15.00 -5.23 1.11
CA PHE A 326 13.88 -6.04 1.59
C PHE A 326 13.06 -5.31 2.65
N ILE A 327 13.71 -4.84 3.72
CA ILE A 327 13.04 -4.19 4.86
C ILE A 327 13.79 -2.94 5.33
N GLY A 328 13.07 -1.86 5.63
CA GLY A 328 13.68 -0.67 6.23
C GLY A 328 14.22 -0.99 7.61
N ALA A 329 13.33 -1.33 8.56
CA ALA A 329 13.73 -1.70 9.92
C ALA A 329 12.94 -2.88 10.50
N ASN A 330 13.64 -3.80 11.15
CA ASN A 330 13.08 -4.94 11.86
C ASN A 330 13.35 -4.86 13.38
N GLY A 331 12.33 -5.20 14.17
CA GLY A 331 12.51 -5.78 15.49
C GLY A 331 12.75 -4.85 16.67
N TRP A 332 12.23 -3.61 16.65
CA TRP A 332 12.30 -2.70 17.81
C TRP A 332 11.79 -3.38 19.11
N ASN A 333 10.75 -4.20 18.98
CA ASN A 333 10.18 -5.04 20.05
C ASN A 333 10.03 -6.49 19.57
N GLY A 334 11.06 -7.02 18.90
CA GLY A 334 11.07 -8.36 18.31
C GLY A 334 10.43 -8.46 16.93
N GLY A 335 10.78 -9.53 16.22
CA GLY A 335 10.34 -9.82 14.85
C GLY A 335 11.24 -10.84 14.16
N THR A 336 10.67 -11.76 13.41
CA THR A 336 11.41 -12.84 12.72
C THR A 336 11.26 -12.72 11.21
N ILE A 337 12.37 -12.82 10.48
CA ILE A 337 12.41 -12.92 9.03
C ILE A 337 13.14 -14.22 8.66
N ASN A 338 12.46 -15.12 7.94
CA ASN A 338 13.00 -16.42 7.55
C ASN A 338 12.91 -16.61 6.04
N ASN A 339 13.92 -17.22 5.44
CA ASN A 339 13.87 -17.68 4.06
C ASN A 339 13.43 -16.58 3.09
N CYS A 340 14.01 -15.39 3.22
CA CYS A 340 13.67 -14.25 2.41
C CYS A 340 14.84 -13.79 1.56
N TYR A 341 14.58 -13.09 0.46
CA TYR A 341 15.65 -12.45 -0.30
C TYR A 341 15.29 -11.09 -0.91
N SER A 342 16.32 -10.27 -1.16
CA SER A 342 16.20 -9.05 -1.98
C SER A 342 17.17 -9.04 -3.15
N MET A 343 16.79 -8.36 -4.23
CA MET A 343 17.67 -8.16 -5.38
C MET A 343 17.56 -6.79 -6.07
N GLY A 344 16.57 -5.96 -5.72
CA GLY A 344 16.46 -4.63 -6.31
C GLY A 344 17.61 -3.70 -5.90
N THR A 345 17.87 -2.71 -6.74
CA THR A 345 18.90 -1.68 -6.49
C THR A 345 18.57 -0.92 -5.23
N VAL A 346 19.56 -0.61 -4.40
CA VAL A 346 19.39 0.26 -3.22
C VAL A 346 20.22 1.51 -3.41
N ILE A 347 19.57 2.66 -3.55
CA ILE A 347 20.20 3.98 -3.68
C ILE A 347 19.75 4.82 -2.50
N PHE A 348 20.70 5.41 -1.79
CA PHE A 348 20.41 6.33 -0.70
C PHE A 348 21.35 7.54 -0.70
N GLY A 349 20.83 8.69 -0.30
CA GLY A 349 21.62 9.90 -0.05
C GLY A 349 22.37 9.86 1.28
N ASN A 350 23.15 10.90 1.55
CA ASN A 350 23.92 11.04 2.78
C ASN A 350 23.13 11.90 3.77
N SER A 351 22.68 11.32 4.89
CA SER A 351 21.88 12.01 5.92
C SER A 351 22.55 12.06 7.30
N GLY A 352 23.85 11.79 7.40
CA GLY A 352 24.67 12.05 8.58
C GLY A 352 24.98 10.79 9.39
N ASN A 353 25.05 10.89 10.72
CA ASN A 353 25.64 9.85 11.58
C ASN A 353 24.73 8.63 11.85
N TRP A 354 23.49 8.61 11.35
CA TRP A 354 22.49 7.56 11.65
C TRP A 354 22.06 6.79 10.39
N ASP A 355 22.83 6.90 9.30
CA ASP A 355 22.54 6.25 8.03
C ASP A 355 22.75 4.74 8.16
N GLN A 356 21.66 4.00 8.23
CA GLN A 356 21.63 2.55 8.36
C GLN A 356 21.05 1.98 7.07
N ALA A 357 21.92 1.69 6.11
CA ALA A 357 21.52 1.15 4.82
C ALA A 357 22.16 -0.21 4.53
N GLY A 358 21.38 -1.12 3.96
CA GLY A 358 21.86 -2.44 3.57
C GLY A 358 21.15 -2.97 2.33
N GLY A 359 21.79 -3.89 1.61
CA GLY A 359 21.20 -4.55 0.44
C GLY A 359 19.95 -5.38 0.78
N PHE A 360 19.80 -5.81 2.04
CA PHE A 360 18.60 -6.50 2.55
C PHE A 360 17.84 -5.64 3.56
N ALA A 361 18.48 -5.28 4.67
CA ALA A 361 17.85 -4.54 5.76
C ALA A 361 18.58 -3.23 6.04
N GLY A 362 17.83 -2.16 6.27
CA GLY A 362 18.39 -0.96 6.88
C GLY A 362 18.83 -1.25 8.32
N CYS A 363 17.94 -1.82 9.12
CA CYS A 363 18.22 -2.23 10.49
C CYS A 363 17.58 -3.57 10.84
N ASN A 364 18.35 -4.39 11.57
CA ASN A 364 17.85 -5.50 12.35
C ASN A 364 18.19 -5.27 13.83
N THR A 365 17.24 -4.76 14.60
CA THR A 365 17.50 -4.30 15.98
C THR A 365 18.08 -5.43 16.84
N PRO A 366 19.23 -5.24 17.51
CA PRO A 366 19.89 -6.31 18.27
C PRO A 366 19.17 -6.57 19.60
N THR A 367 18.06 -7.31 19.54
CA THR A 367 17.30 -7.78 20.72
C THR A 367 17.26 -9.31 20.73
N ASP A 368 16.96 -9.89 21.90
CA ASP A 368 16.85 -11.34 22.07
C ASP A 368 15.68 -11.97 21.30
N ASN A 369 14.77 -11.17 20.74
CA ASN A 369 13.57 -11.64 20.02
C ASN A 369 13.54 -11.16 18.55
N THR A 370 14.67 -10.68 18.03
CA THR A 370 14.77 -10.13 16.67
C THR A 370 15.71 -10.97 15.83
N PHE A 371 15.20 -11.60 14.78
CA PHE A 371 15.95 -12.56 13.97
C PHE A 371 15.78 -12.31 12.47
N ILE A 372 16.87 -12.49 11.74
CA ILE A 372 16.89 -12.76 10.31
C ILE A 372 17.62 -14.10 10.18
N ASN A 373 16.98 -15.08 9.53
CA ASN A 373 17.52 -16.43 9.37
C ASN A 373 17.45 -16.90 7.93
N ALA A 374 18.47 -17.67 7.50
CA ALA A 374 18.55 -18.32 6.20
C ALA A 374 18.10 -17.39 5.05
N SER A 375 18.52 -16.13 5.09
CA SER A 375 18.07 -15.10 4.14
C SER A 375 19.23 -14.60 3.29
N PHE A 376 18.90 -14.03 2.14
CA PHE A 376 19.88 -13.69 1.12
C PHE A 376 19.67 -12.30 0.52
N TRP A 377 20.72 -11.74 -0.05
CA TRP A 377 20.60 -10.59 -0.94
C TRP A 377 21.61 -10.67 -2.07
N ASP A 378 21.25 -10.11 -3.21
CA ASP A 378 22.13 -10.02 -4.37
C ASP A 378 23.08 -8.83 -4.25
N ILE A 379 24.38 -9.12 -4.08
CA ILE A 379 25.42 -8.10 -3.91
C ILE A 379 25.69 -7.30 -5.18
N ASP A 380 25.50 -7.92 -6.34
CA ASP A 380 25.82 -7.29 -7.62
C ASP A 380 24.68 -6.35 -8.04
N SER A 381 23.43 -6.81 -7.96
CA SER A 381 22.28 -6.03 -8.41
C SER A 381 21.84 -4.97 -7.41
N SER A 382 22.00 -5.20 -6.10
CA SER A 382 21.60 -4.19 -5.12
C SER A 382 22.55 -2.97 -5.09
N GLY A 383 23.77 -3.12 -5.62
CA GLY A 383 24.81 -2.09 -5.57
C GLY A 383 25.39 -1.82 -4.18
N GLN A 384 25.12 -2.69 -3.20
CA GLN A 384 25.57 -2.55 -1.82
C GLN A 384 26.71 -3.51 -1.49
N SER A 385 27.52 -3.19 -0.48
CA SER A 385 28.55 -4.10 0.06
C SER A 385 28.20 -4.68 1.44
N THR A 386 27.13 -4.16 2.05
CA THR A 386 26.63 -4.53 3.37
C THR A 386 25.18 -4.97 3.23
N GLY A 387 24.81 -6.12 3.83
CA GLY A 387 23.44 -6.62 3.80
C GLY A 387 22.51 -5.99 4.84
N ILE A 388 23.03 -5.73 6.05
CA ILE A 388 22.31 -5.10 7.17
C ILE A 388 23.06 -3.84 7.59
N GLY A 389 22.44 -2.68 7.46
CA GLY A 389 23.08 -1.40 7.81
C GLY A 389 23.42 -1.28 9.30
N TYR A 390 22.49 -1.70 10.17
CA TYR A 390 22.70 -1.78 11.62
C TYR A 390 22.14 -3.06 12.22
N GLY A 391 22.93 -3.68 13.10
CA GLY A 391 22.60 -4.95 13.73
C GLY A 391 23.19 -6.16 12.99
N SER A 392 22.56 -7.32 13.14
CA SER A 392 23.08 -8.60 12.64
C SER A 392 21.98 -9.61 12.45
N GLY A 393 22.20 -10.60 11.60
CA GLY A 393 21.36 -11.78 11.44
C GLY A 393 22.08 -12.83 10.61
N ASP A 394 21.49 -14.01 10.47
CA ASP A 394 21.92 -15.02 9.51
C ASP A 394 21.43 -14.63 8.10
N LEU A 395 22.20 -13.70 7.52
CA LEU A 395 21.99 -13.11 6.21
C LEU A 395 23.28 -13.27 5.38
N THR A 396 23.15 -13.84 4.19
CA THR A 396 24.29 -14.04 3.28
C THR A 396 24.15 -13.20 2.01
N GLY A 397 25.17 -12.39 1.70
CA GLY A 397 25.27 -11.70 0.41
C GLY A 397 25.89 -12.61 -0.64
N ASN A 398 25.21 -12.75 -1.78
CA ASN A 398 25.61 -13.61 -2.88
C ASN A 398 25.68 -12.83 -4.18
N THR A 399 26.61 -13.21 -5.07
CA THR A 399 26.63 -12.69 -6.45
C THR A 399 25.35 -13.06 -7.18
N THR A 400 25.00 -12.33 -8.26
CA THR A 400 23.86 -12.68 -9.12
C THR A 400 23.93 -14.11 -9.61
N SER A 401 25.12 -14.62 -9.93
CA SER A 401 25.26 -16.02 -10.37
C SER A 401 24.93 -17.02 -9.25
N GLN A 402 25.32 -16.72 -8.02
CA GLN A 402 25.01 -17.56 -6.85
C GLN A 402 23.52 -17.49 -6.49
N MET A 403 22.90 -16.31 -6.58
CA MET A 403 21.46 -16.13 -6.36
C MET A 403 20.59 -16.88 -7.39
N LYS A 404 21.16 -17.28 -8.53
CA LYS A 404 20.50 -18.13 -9.55
C LYS A 404 20.88 -19.60 -9.45
N THR A 405 21.59 -20.00 -8.39
CA THR A 405 22.05 -21.37 -8.19
C THR A 405 21.21 -22.05 -7.10
N LEU A 406 20.52 -23.15 -7.44
CA LEU A 406 19.64 -23.88 -6.53
C LEU A 406 20.33 -24.27 -5.20
N SER A 407 21.57 -24.77 -5.26
CA SER A 407 22.29 -25.22 -4.05
C SER A 407 22.52 -24.11 -3.04
N THR A 408 22.58 -22.85 -3.47
CA THR A 408 22.69 -21.69 -2.57
C THR A 408 21.57 -21.69 -1.52
N PHE A 409 20.37 -22.08 -1.90
CA PHE A 409 19.18 -22.04 -1.05
C PHE A 409 18.91 -23.38 -0.38
N THR A 410 19.06 -24.50 -1.10
CA THR A 410 18.84 -25.83 -0.50
C THR A 410 19.87 -26.15 0.58
N ASP A 411 21.11 -25.68 0.46
CA ASP A 411 22.14 -25.86 1.50
C ASP A 411 21.84 -25.03 2.76
N ALA A 412 21.01 -23.98 2.63
CA ALA A 412 20.50 -23.18 3.74
C ALA A 412 19.15 -23.67 4.29
N GLY A 413 18.65 -24.80 3.79
CA GLY A 413 17.43 -25.42 4.30
C GLY A 413 16.12 -24.93 3.67
N TRP A 414 16.17 -24.25 2.51
CA TRP A 414 14.94 -23.86 1.81
C TRP A 414 14.29 -25.07 1.16
N ASP A 415 12.97 -25.14 1.26
CA ASP A 415 12.12 -26.19 0.68
C ASP A 415 11.76 -25.86 -0.77
N PHE A 416 12.38 -26.59 -1.70
CA PHE A 416 12.22 -26.39 -3.14
C PHE A 416 11.44 -27.52 -3.81
N PHE A 417 10.64 -27.16 -4.81
CA PHE A 417 9.94 -28.12 -5.65
C PHE A 417 10.87 -29.20 -6.20
N GLY A 418 10.58 -30.45 -5.84
CA GLY A 418 11.31 -31.61 -6.32
C GLY A 418 12.58 -31.95 -5.54
N GLU A 419 12.86 -31.26 -4.42
CA GLU A 419 13.74 -31.76 -3.37
C GLU A 419 12.91 -32.25 -2.17
N SER A 420 13.47 -33.12 -1.33
CA SER A 420 12.74 -33.72 -0.19
C SER A 420 13.56 -33.76 1.10
N THR A 421 14.71 -33.10 1.10
CA THR A 421 15.64 -33.02 2.23
C THR A 421 15.21 -31.93 3.20
N ASN A 422 14.69 -30.80 2.70
CA ASN A 422 14.31 -29.66 3.54
C ASN A 422 12.80 -29.53 3.77
N GLY A 423 11.98 -30.36 3.13
CA GLY A 423 10.54 -30.39 3.35
C GLY A 423 9.81 -31.13 2.23
N ASN A 424 8.49 -30.99 2.20
CA ASN A 424 7.65 -31.39 1.06
C ASN A 424 6.54 -30.35 0.82
N ASP A 425 6.65 -29.16 1.41
CA ASP A 425 5.71 -28.05 1.23
C ASP A 425 5.99 -27.32 -0.11
N ASP A 426 7.18 -27.50 -0.69
CA ASP A 426 7.59 -27.03 -2.01
C ASP A 426 7.31 -25.51 -2.20
N PHE A 427 7.71 -24.67 -1.24
CA PHE A 427 7.44 -23.22 -1.30
C PHE A 427 8.10 -22.54 -2.50
N TRP A 428 9.29 -23.02 -2.89
CA TRP A 428 10.15 -22.36 -3.88
C TRP A 428 10.36 -23.22 -5.13
N ALA A 429 10.55 -22.58 -6.27
CA ALA A 429 11.08 -23.19 -7.48
C ALA A 429 12.15 -22.27 -8.10
N ILE A 430 12.99 -22.80 -9.00
CA ILE A 430 14.00 -22.02 -9.70
C ILE A 430 14.27 -22.61 -11.08
N ASP A 431 14.15 -21.78 -12.11
CA ASP A 431 14.55 -22.11 -13.47
C ASP A 431 14.79 -20.83 -14.28
N VAL A 432 15.47 -20.98 -15.41
CA VAL A 432 15.95 -19.85 -16.23
C VAL A 432 14.84 -19.02 -16.88
N ASN A 433 13.60 -19.50 -16.94
CA ASN A 433 12.49 -18.84 -17.66
C ASN A 433 11.55 -18.07 -16.73
N HIS A 434 11.66 -18.26 -15.42
CA HIS A 434 10.83 -17.55 -14.45
C HIS A 434 11.69 -16.66 -13.58
N ASN A 435 11.17 -15.47 -13.26
CA ASN A 435 11.78 -14.55 -12.32
C ASN A 435 13.26 -14.27 -12.63
N ASP A 436 13.61 -14.19 -13.92
CA ASP A 436 14.98 -14.04 -14.44
C ASP A 436 16.01 -15.08 -13.95
N GLY A 437 15.56 -16.28 -13.58
CA GLY A 437 16.42 -17.32 -13.05
C GLY A 437 16.67 -17.25 -11.55
N TYR A 438 16.06 -16.30 -10.83
CA TYR A 438 16.05 -16.28 -9.37
C TYR A 438 14.99 -17.25 -8.84
N PRO A 439 15.07 -17.69 -7.56
CA PRO A 439 13.99 -18.42 -6.92
C PRO A 439 12.67 -17.68 -7.02
N TYR A 440 11.57 -18.40 -7.20
CA TYR A 440 10.23 -17.83 -7.21
C TYR A 440 9.29 -18.74 -6.44
N LEU A 441 8.17 -18.18 -5.98
CA LEU A 441 7.19 -18.92 -5.18
C LEU A 441 6.37 -19.85 -6.07
N THR A 442 6.16 -21.09 -5.65
CA THR A 442 5.37 -22.06 -6.43
C THR A 442 3.90 -21.69 -6.53
N SER A 443 3.38 -20.93 -5.56
CA SER A 443 2.01 -20.37 -5.60
C SER A 443 1.76 -19.46 -6.80
N THR A 444 2.80 -18.91 -7.43
CA THR A 444 2.67 -18.02 -8.60
C THR A 444 2.67 -18.76 -9.95
N ILE A 445 2.94 -20.06 -9.97
CA ILE A 445 3.05 -20.86 -11.22
C ILE A 445 1.75 -20.87 -12.03
N ASN A 446 0.60 -20.71 -11.38
CA ASN A 446 -0.71 -20.62 -12.05
C ASN A 446 -1.10 -19.19 -12.48
N LEU A 447 -0.28 -18.17 -12.18
CA LEU A 447 -0.53 -16.75 -12.52
C LEU A 447 0.16 -16.31 -13.83
N ALA A 448 0.83 -17.23 -14.53
CA ALA A 448 1.62 -16.98 -15.74
C ALA A 448 0.94 -16.15 -16.86
N PRO A 449 -0.39 -16.17 -17.08
CA PRO A 449 -1.02 -15.31 -18.08
C PRO A 449 -0.99 -13.81 -17.73
N VAL A 450 -0.95 -13.46 -16.43
CA VAL A 450 -1.01 -12.06 -15.96
C VAL A 450 0.38 -11.43 -15.84
N LEU A 451 1.38 -12.23 -15.42
CA LEU A 451 2.77 -11.77 -15.28
C LEU A 451 3.43 -11.43 -16.63
N ALA A 452 3.17 -12.24 -17.68
CA ALA A 452 3.74 -12.00 -19.01
C ALA A 452 3.28 -10.67 -19.64
N THR A 453 2.06 -10.22 -19.34
CA THR A 453 1.55 -8.92 -19.79
C THR A 453 2.12 -7.73 -19.01
N ILE A 454 2.57 -7.94 -17.76
CA ILE A 454 3.12 -6.88 -16.90
C ILE A 454 4.60 -6.64 -17.24
N GLU A 455 5.39 -7.70 -17.44
CA GLU A 455 6.81 -7.59 -17.83
C GLU A 455 6.98 -6.92 -19.21
N ASP A 456 6.09 -7.22 -20.17
CA ASP A 456 6.12 -6.59 -21.51
C ASP A 456 5.74 -5.10 -21.50
N GLN A 457 4.92 -4.64 -20.54
CA GLN A 457 4.57 -3.22 -20.43
C GLN A 457 5.66 -2.39 -19.73
N GLN A 458 6.41 -2.99 -18.81
CA GLN A 458 7.48 -2.29 -18.08
C GLN A 458 8.70 -2.01 -18.98
N ILE A 459 9.04 -2.91 -19.91
CA ILE A 459 10.09 -2.71 -20.93
C ILE A 459 9.75 -1.54 -21.87
N ALA A 460 8.48 -1.20 -22.06
CA ALA A 460 8.06 -0.12 -22.93
C ALA A 460 8.20 1.28 -22.28
N GLU A 461 8.04 1.39 -20.95
CA GLU A 461 8.04 2.68 -20.24
C GLU A 461 9.43 3.17 -19.78
N ASP A 462 10.42 2.30 -19.63
CA ASP A 462 11.81 2.66 -19.24
C ASP A 462 12.59 3.48 -20.30
N SER A 463 11.92 3.97 -21.34
CA SER A 463 12.53 4.72 -22.45
C SER A 463 12.33 6.24 -22.41
N VAL A 464 11.76 6.82 -21.34
CA VAL A 464 11.50 8.27 -21.29
C VAL A 464 12.09 8.94 -20.05
N LEU A 465 13.36 9.33 -20.17
CA LEU A 465 13.96 10.36 -19.31
C LEU A 465 13.41 11.73 -19.75
N THR A 466 12.57 12.35 -18.91
CA THR A 466 12.20 13.77 -19.07
C THR A 466 13.07 14.60 -18.12
N ILE A 467 13.89 15.48 -18.69
CA ILE A 467 14.78 16.41 -17.97
C ILE A 467 13.97 17.45 -17.20
#